data_AF-A0A2B7Y710-F1
#
_entry.id   AF-A0A2B7Y710-F1
#
_cell.length_a   1.000
_cell.length_b   1.000
_cell.length_c   1.000
_cell.angle_alpha   90.00
_cell.angle_beta   90.00
_cell.angle_gamma   90.00
#
_symmetry.space_group_name_H-M   'P 1'
#
loop_
_entity.id
_entity.type
_entity.pdbx_description
1 polymer ?
#
loop_
_entity_poly.entity_id
_entity_poly.type
_entity_poly.pdbx_seq_one_letter_code
_entity_poly.pdbx_strand_id
1 'polypeptide(L)'
;MVGLTRYEVEANYQNMACVRVVAHTTWEVGSDGYSDNHWSIYLVFTDEGTGSSIRLNMERAHAITIQGALKWTQHDYSLPKSHLWHFDFAIKSTVTISNVATLIYSLGRDGYQMDGSLSGCRWWVYNVLQDLGDWDYISKDKVMKEFYPHMLFKYSSTEARGDSRGDLAMVEGHFTQPKLLTEYTLSNFESGRRVTFSINSKRQDISLGQFVSWESDPNFLIHKRLNLLIHNPPPP
;
A
#
# COMPACT_ATOMS: atom_id res chain seq x y z
N MET A 1 17.45 8.94 11.53
CA MET A 1 16.67 7.81 10.98
C MET A 1 16.60 6.73 12.04
N VAL A 2 15.40 6.28 12.41
CA VAL A 2 15.19 5.21 13.41
C VAL A 2 14.28 4.15 12.82
N GLY A 3 14.69 2.88 12.82
CA GLY A 3 13.83 1.77 12.39
C GLY A 3 12.76 1.49 13.44
N LEU A 4 11.51 1.25 13.01
CA LEU A 4 10.40 0.95 13.90
C LEU A 4 9.93 -0.49 13.69
N THR A 5 9.62 -1.16 14.78
CA THR A 5 8.97 -2.47 14.82
C THR A 5 7.48 -2.34 14.56
N ARG A 6 6.83 -3.47 14.25
CA ARG A 6 5.38 -3.57 14.14
C ARG A 6 4.66 -3.04 15.40
N TYR A 7 5.12 -3.46 16.58
CA TYR A 7 4.52 -3.07 17.86
C TYR A 7 4.56 -1.54 18.05
N GLU A 8 5.70 -0.91 17.74
CA GLU A 8 5.87 0.54 17.86
C GLU A 8 4.93 1.31 16.93
N VAL A 9 4.73 0.86 15.68
CA VAL A 9 3.82 1.57 14.75
C VAL A 9 2.35 1.31 15.04
N GLU A 10 1.97 0.11 15.50
CA GLU A 10 0.60 -0.20 15.93
C GLU A 10 0.24 0.54 17.23
N ALA A 11 1.21 0.88 18.08
CA ALA A 11 1.02 1.68 19.30
C ALA A 11 1.21 3.20 19.09
N ASN A 12 1.48 3.67 17.87
CA ASN A 12 1.72 5.09 17.59
C ASN A 12 0.43 5.83 17.21
N TYR A 13 -0.10 6.64 18.12
CA TYR A 13 -1.32 7.42 17.92
C TYR A 13 -1.10 8.84 17.39
N GLN A 14 0.09 9.14 16.85
CA GLN A 14 0.38 10.46 16.27
C GLN A 14 -0.48 10.72 15.03
N ASN A 15 -1.03 11.93 14.93
CA ASN A 15 -1.88 12.37 13.83
C ASN A 15 -1.08 12.74 12.58
N MET A 16 -1.62 12.39 11.42
CA MET A 16 -1.02 12.66 10.11
C MET A 16 -1.65 13.86 9.41
N ALA A 17 -0.83 14.71 8.78
CA ALA A 17 -1.27 15.78 7.89
C ALA A 17 -1.62 15.26 6.50
N CYS A 18 -0.75 14.40 5.95
CA CYS A 18 -0.93 13.80 4.64
C CYS A 18 -0.21 12.45 4.54
N VAL A 19 -0.64 11.67 3.54
CA VAL A 19 0.16 10.58 2.98
C VAL A 19 0.89 11.14 1.77
N ARG A 20 2.22 11.09 1.79
CA ARG A 20 3.08 11.50 0.69
C ARG A 20 3.69 10.28 0.03
N VAL A 21 3.69 10.22 -1.28
CA VAL A 21 4.31 9.14 -2.05
C VAL A 21 5.48 9.70 -2.83
N VAL A 22 6.64 9.04 -2.77
CA VAL A 22 7.88 9.59 -3.34
C VAL A 22 8.52 8.58 -4.29
N ALA A 23 8.86 9.05 -5.49
CA ALA A 23 9.76 8.37 -6.43
C ALA A 23 11.20 8.78 -6.13
N HIS A 24 12.09 7.80 -5.99
CA HIS A 24 13.47 8.01 -5.59
C HIS A 24 14.46 7.98 -6.76
N THR A 25 15.57 8.71 -6.62
CA THR A 25 16.77 8.65 -7.47
C THR A 25 17.55 7.34 -7.38
N THR A 26 17.14 6.39 -6.53
CA THR A 26 17.91 5.19 -6.24
C THR A 26 17.72 4.12 -7.31
N TRP A 27 18.84 3.49 -7.69
CA TRP A 27 19.08 2.37 -8.63
C TRP A 27 19.79 2.77 -9.93
N GLU A 28 20.55 1.82 -10.48
CA GLU A 28 21.36 1.97 -11.70
C GLU A 28 20.53 2.65 -12.80
N VAL A 29 21.14 3.65 -13.44
CA VAL A 29 20.57 4.23 -14.65
C VAL A 29 20.69 3.16 -15.72
N GLY A 30 19.55 2.69 -16.23
CA GLY A 30 19.50 1.73 -17.32
C GLY A 30 20.19 2.28 -18.57
N SER A 31 20.45 1.41 -19.54
CA SER A 31 21.01 1.82 -20.84
C SER A 31 20.10 2.79 -21.62
N ASP A 32 18.83 2.91 -21.20
CA ASP A 32 17.82 3.87 -21.67
C ASP A 32 17.98 5.28 -21.07
N GLY A 33 18.88 5.46 -20.09
CA GLY A 33 19.11 6.73 -19.41
C GLY A 33 18.16 7.01 -18.25
N TYR A 34 17.34 6.04 -17.83
CA TYR A 34 16.38 6.18 -16.73
C TYR A 34 16.70 5.26 -15.55
N SER A 35 16.40 5.69 -14.32
CA SER A 35 16.46 4.82 -13.14
C SER A 35 15.14 4.08 -12.97
N ASP A 36 15.19 2.78 -12.64
CA ASP A 36 14.02 2.05 -12.16
C ASP A 36 13.67 2.56 -10.76
N ASN A 37 12.97 3.71 -10.70
CA ASN A 37 12.79 4.42 -9.45
C ASN A 37 12.16 3.52 -8.40
N HIS A 38 12.74 3.54 -7.21
CA HIS A 38 12.11 2.97 -6.04
C HIS A 38 11.00 3.90 -5.55
N TRP A 39 9.89 3.34 -5.08
CA TRP A 39 8.77 4.11 -4.54
C TRP A 39 8.55 3.80 -3.06
N SER A 40 8.32 4.83 -2.26
CA SER A 40 7.99 4.68 -0.85
C SER A 40 6.86 5.63 -0.43
N ILE A 41 6.22 5.30 0.69
CA ILE A 41 5.13 6.07 1.27
C ILE A 41 5.66 6.76 2.53
N TYR A 42 5.32 8.01 2.75
CA TYR A 42 5.63 8.81 3.93
C TYR A 42 4.33 9.22 4.60
N LEU A 43 4.21 8.90 5.88
CA LEU A 43 3.16 9.40 6.76
C LEU A 43 3.70 10.68 7.40
N VAL A 44 3.24 11.83 6.91
CA VAL A 44 3.73 13.15 7.35
C VAL A 44 2.90 13.61 8.54
N PHE A 45 3.55 14.04 9.62
CA PHE A 45 2.86 14.43 10.85
C PHE A 45 2.19 15.81 10.75
N THR A 46 1.18 16.04 11.60
CA THR A 46 0.45 17.33 11.71
C THR A 46 1.24 18.45 12.36
N ASP A 47 2.32 18.16 13.10
CA ASP A 47 3.05 19.19 13.83
C ASP A 47 3.81 20.13 12.89
N GLU A 48 3.28 21.35 12.80
CA GLU A 48 3.86 22.52 12.13
C GLU A 48 5.20 22.90 12.78
N GLY A 49 6.29 22.25 12.38
CA GLY A 49 7.64 22.72 12.77
C GLY A 49 8.76 21.70 12.64
N THR A 50 8.47 20.41 12.82
CA THR A 50 9.51 19.38 12.71
C THR A 50 9.67 18.87 11.27
N GLY A 51 8.62 19.02 10.47
CA GLY A 51 8.56 18.41 9.15
C GLY A 51 8.86 16.91 9.20
N SER A 52 8.57 16.19 10.29
CA SER A 52 8.94 14.78 10.45
C SER A 52 7.95 13.82 9.79
N SER A 53 8.38 12.58 9.57
CA SER A 53 7.53 11.55 8.95
C SER A 53 7.95 10.13 9.31
N ILE A 54 7.06 9.18 9.06
CA ILE A 54 7.38 7.76 9.03
C ILE A 54 7.31 7.26 7.60
N ARG A 55 8.42 6.70 7.11
CA ARG A 55 8.52 6.05 5.81
C ARG A 55 8.12 4.59 5.91
N LEU A 56 7.25 4.15 5.02
CA LEU A 56 6.94 2.76 4.72
C LEU A 56 7.66 2.39 3.44
N ASN A 57 8.49 1.37 3.52
CA ASN A 57 9.28 0.86 2.42
C ASN A 57 9.02 -0.62 2.21
N MET A 58 8.69 -1.01 0.98
CA MET A 58 8.66 -2.42 0.60
C MET A 58 9.86 -2.71 -0.28
N GLU A 59 10.84 -3.43 0.27
CA GLU A 59 12.10 -3.80 -0.41
C GLU A 59 12.26 -5.32 -0.48
N ARG A 60 13.19 -5.81 -1.30
CA ARG A 60 13.53 -7.24 -1.26
C ARG A 60 14.21 -7.56 0.07
N ALA A 61 13.75 -8.62 0.73
CA ALA A 61 14.35 -9.11 1.97
C ALA A 61 15.82 -9.52 1.75
N HIS A 62 16.09 -10.19 0.63
CA HIS A 62 17.43 -10.59 0.19
C HIS A 62 17.59 -10.47 -1.32
N ALA A 63 18.82 -10.26 -1.79
CA ALA A 63 19.13 -10.05 -3.21
C ALA A 63 18.64 -11.19 -4.13
N ILE A 64 18.64 -12.43 -3.63
CA ILE A 64 18.27 -13.63 -4.39
C ILE A 64 16.82 -14.07 -4.20
N THR A 65 16.05 -13.40 -3.34
CA THR A 65 14.66 -13.79 -3.04
C THR A 65 13.70 -12.77 -3.60
N ILE A 66 12.51 -13.23 -3.98
CA ILE A 66 11.38 -12.35 -4.32
C ILE A 66 10.57 -11.91 -3.09
N GLN A 67 10.92 -12.39 -1.90
CA GLN A 67 10.23 -12.06 -0.66
C GLN A 67 10.38 -10.57 -0.36
N GLY A 68 9.26 -9.87 -0.20
CA GLY A 68 9.23 -8.49 0.25
C GLY A 68 9.47 -8.40 1.76
N ALA A 69 10.09 -7.30 2.17
CA ALA A 69 10.29 -6.88 3.55
C ALA A 69 9.70 -5.48 3.72
N LEU A 70 8.60 -5.39 4.48
CA LEU A 70 8.05 -4.11 4.91
C LEU A 70 8.93 -3.52 6.02
N LYS A 71 9.45 -2.32 5.78
CA LYS A 71 10.21 -1.54 6.76
C LYS A 71 9.50 -0.25 7.09
N TRP A 72 9.41 0.02 8.39
CA TRP A 72 8.97 1.29 8.95
C TRP A 72 10.18 2.06 9.45
N THR A 73 10.29 3.34 9.11
CA THR A 73 11.44 4.14 9.48
C THR A 73 11.03 5.57 9.79
N GLN A 74 11.36 6.06 10.98
CA GLN A 74 11.12 7.45 11.37
C GLN A 74 12.25 8.37 10.88
N HIS A 75 11.81 9.53 10.39
CA HIS A 75 12.64 10.58 9.85
C HIS A 75 12.28 11.93 10.46
N ASP A 76 13.29 12.76 10.64
CA ASP A 76 13.22 14.18 11.03
C ASP A 76 12.93 15.10 9.83
N TYR A 77 12.49 14.53 8.71
CA TYR A 77 12.11 15.22 7.49
C TYR A 77 10.86 14.57 6.87
N SER A 78 10.18 15.30 5.99
CA SER A 78 8.92 14.90 5.35
C SER A 78 9.10 14.70 3.84
N LEU A 79 10.23 15.15 3.31
CA LEU A 79 10.63 14.94 1.93
C LEU A 79 12.12 14.57 1.89
N PRO A 80 12.49 13.40 1.38
CA PRO A 80 13.89 12.98 1.31
C PRO A 80 14.64 13.77 0.23
N LYS A 81 15.95 13.98 0.42
CA LYS A 81 16.81 14.58 -0.63
C LYS A 81 16.87 13.79 -1.94
N SER A 82 16.56 12.49 -1.89
CA SER A 82 16.53 11.60 -3.05
C SER A 82 15.24 11.68 -3.86
N HIS A 83 14.31 12.59 -3.55
CA HIS A 83 13.04 12.66 -4.29
C HIS A 83 13.30 13.15 -5.72
N LEU A 84 12.73 12.46 -6.69
CA LEU A 84 12.59 12.93 -8.08
C LEU A 84 11.21 13.51 -8.31
N TRP A 85 10.22 12.87 -7.69
CA TRP A 85 8.82 13.24 -7.80
C TRP A 85 8.11 12.89 -6.49
N HIS A 86 7.08 13.64 -6.14
CA HIS A 86 6.22 13.27 -5.02
C HIS A 86 4.76 13.64 -5.30
N PHE A 87 3.86 12.99 -4.57
CA PHE A 87 2.43 13.26 -4.61
C PHE A 87 1.84 13.21 -3.21
N ASP A 88 1.02 14.20 -2.87
CA ASP A 88 0.44 14.35 -1.53
C ASP A 88 -1.06 14.06 -1.54
N PHE A 89 -1.49 13.24 -0.60
CA PHE A 89 -2.88 12.94 -0.32
C PHE A 89 -3.25 13.52 1.05
N ALA A 90 -4.07 14.57 1.05
CA ALA A 90 -4.63 15.10 2.29
C ALA A 90 -5.45 14.02 3.01
N ILE A 91 -5.30 13.94 4.33
CA ILE A 91 -6.10 13.06 5.16
C ILE A 91 -7.53 13.63 5.29
N LYS A 92 -8.55 12.78 5.17
CA LYS A 92 -9.96 13.21 5.25
C LYS A 92 -10.55 13.28 6.66
N SER A 93 -9.93 12.62 7.63
CA SER A 93 -10.40 12.51 9.02
C SER A 93 -9.22 12.44 9.99
N THR A 94 -9.46 12.35 11.30
CA THR A 94 -8.37 12.10 12.25
C THR A 94 -7.84 10.67 12.07
N VAL A 95 -6.77 10.51 11.28
CA VAL A 95 -6.10 9.24 11.04
C VAL A 95 -4.71 9.27 11.66
N THR A 96 -4.41 8.24 12.44
CA THR A 96 -3.13 8.05 13.13
C THR A 96 -2.23 7.05 12.40
N ILE A 97 -0.96 7.01 12.80
CA ILE A 97 0.00 5.98 12.34
C ILE A 97 -0.51 4.57 12.65
N SER A 98 -1.03 4.36 13.86
CA SER A 98 -1.66 3.11 14.30
C SER A 98 -2.77 2.68 13.35
N ASN A 99 -3.63 3.59 12.91
CA ASN A 99 -4.70 3.23 11.97
C ASN A 99 -4.16 2.69 10.63
N VAL A 100 -3.10 3.30 10.09
CA VAL A 100 -2.46 2.85 8.86
C VAL A 100 -1.75 1.51 9.07
N ALA A 101 -1.01 1.36 10.17
CA ALA A 101 -0.32 0.13 10.52
C ALA A 101 -1.30 -1.04 10.67
N THR A 102 -2.36 -0.88 11.47
CA THR A 102 -3.38 -1.91 11.64
C THR A 102 -4.01 -2.30 10.30
N LEU A 103 -4.34 -1.34 9.43
CA LEU A 103 -4.91 -1.65 8.12
C LEU A 103 -3.95 -2.50 7.27
N ILE A 104 -2.68 -2.10 7.20
CA ILE A 104 -1.63 -2.81 6.45
C ILE A 104 -1.49 -4.26 6.93
N TYR A 105 -1.40 -4.48 8.24
CA TYR A 105 -1.22 -5.82 8.79
C TYR A 105 -2.51 -6.66 8.74
N SER A 106 -3.68 -6.06 8.92
CA SER A 106 -4.97 -6.75 8.82
C SER A 106 -5.29 -7.19 7.39
N LEU A 107 -4.78 -6.50 6.38
CA LEU A 107 -4.88 -6.90 4.96
C LEU A 107 -3.66 -7.71 4.48
N GLY A 108 -2.72 -8.03 5.38
CA GLY A 108 -1.55 -8.85 5.06
C GLY A 108 -0.61 -8.23 4.03
N ARG A 109 -0.53 -6.90 3.96
CA ARG A 109 0.36 -6.20 3.02
C ARG A 109 1.83 -6.36 3.36
N ASP A 110 2.15 -6.83 4.56
CA ASP A 110 3.47 -7.25 4.99
C ASP A 110 3.92 -8.58 4.35
N GLY A 111 2.97 -9.44 3.93
CA GLY A 111 3.20 -10.71 3.26
C GLY A 111 3.34 -10.59 1.73
N TYR A 112 3.93 -9.50 1.24
CA TYR A 112 4.09 -9.26 -0.19
C TYR A 112 5.31 -9.97 -0.76
N GLN A 113 5.16 -10.58 -1.93
CA GLN A 113 6.23 -11.08 -2.77
C GLN A 113 6.29 -10.26 -4.04
N MET A 114 7.46 -9.70 -4.31
CA MET A 114 7.73 -9.00 -5.55
C MET A 114 7.69 -9.99 -6.71
N ASP A 115 7.39 -9.52 -7.90
CA ASP A 115 7.73 -10.30 -9.08
C ASP A 115 9.27 -10.37 -9.23
N GLY A 116 9.77 -11.29 -10.05
CA GLY A 116 11.21 -11.47 -10.28
C GLY A 116 11.92 -10.22 -10.83
N SER A 117 11.19 -9.23 -11.33
CA SER A 117 11.70 -7.91 -11.71
C SER A 117 11.77 -6.98 -10.49
N LEU A 118 12.71 -6.04 -10.48
CA LEU A 118 12.94 -5.14 -9.35
C LEU A 118 11.86 -4.04 -9.22
N SER A 119 10.75 -4.13 -9.96
CA SER A 119 9.73 -3.08 -10.08
C SER A 119 8.47 -3.29 -9.23
N GLY A 120 8.34 -4.42 -8.53
CA GLY A 120 7.15 -4.77 -7.74
C GLY A 120 6.81 -3.81 -6.58
N CYS A 121 7.70 -2.89 -6.21
CA CYS A 121 7.41 -1.88 -5.17
C CYS A 121 6.27 -0.92 -5.58
N ARG A 122 6.14 -0.62 -6.88
CA ARG A 122 5.05 0.22 -7.43
C ARG A 122 3.69 -0.41 -7.15
N TRP A 123 3.53 -1.69 -7.50
CA TRP A 123 2.28 -2.41 -7.28
C TRP A 123 1.90 -2.47 -5.80
N TRP A 124 2.88 -2.68 -4.92
CA TRP A 124 2.64 -2.66 -3.48
C TRP A 124 2.16 -1.30 -2.99
N VAL A 125 2.84 -0.21 -3.37
CA VAL A 125 2.45 1.17 -3.02
C VAL A 125 1.03 1.46 -3.52
N TYR A 126 0.71 1.09 -4.76
CA TYR A 126 -0.62 1.26 -5.32
C TYR A 126 -1.71 0.53 -4.52
N ASN A 127 -1.47 -0.73 -4.12
CA ASN A 127 -2.42 -1.47 -3.30
C ASN A 127 -2.64 -0.84 -1.93
N VAL A 128 -1.56 -0.38 -1.26
CA VAL A 128 -1.68 0.32 0.02
C VAL A 128 -2.51 1.60 -0.13
N LEU A 129 -2.27 2.42 -1.17
CA LEU A 129 -3.05 3.64 -1.40
C LEU A 129 -4.52 3.35 -1.72
N GLN A 130 -4.81 2.29 -2.47
CA GLN A 130 -6.19 1.85 -2.69
C GLN A 130 -6.87 1.46 -1.38
N ASP A 131 -6.19 0.73 -0.49
CA ASP A 131 -6.73 0.37 0.83
C ASP A 131 -7.02 1.62 1.67
N LEU A 132 -6.10 2.59 1.70
CA LEU A 132 -6.31 3.86 2.38
C LEU A 132 -7.49 4.64 1.79
N GLY A 133 -7.71 4.55 0.48
CA GLY A 133 -8.87 5.11 -0.20
C GLY A 133 -10.18 4.40 0.13
N ASP A 134 -10.17 3.06 0.18
CA ASP A 134 -11.32 2.23 0.54
C ASP A 134 -11.75 2.40 2.00
N TRP A 135 -10.79 2.72 2.89
CA TRP A 135 -11.04 3.07 4.28
C TRP A 135 -11.31 4.56 4.51
N ASP A 136 -11.45 5.34 3.44
CA ASP A 136 -11.72 6.78 3.47
C ASP A 136 -10.73 7.57 4.34
N TYR A 137 -9.47 7.12 4.38
CA TYR A 137 -8.39 7.90 4.97
C TYR A 137 -7.89 8.97 4.01
N ILE A 138 -7.88 8.65 2.71
CA ILE A 138 -7.51 9.57 1.61
C ILE A 138 -8.56 9.52 0.50
N SER A 139 -8.44 10.42 -0.50
CA SER A 139 -9.31 10.38 -1.68
C SER A 139 -8.96 9.22 -2.62
N LYS A 140 -9.82 8.21 -2.67
CA LYS A 140 -9.73 7.10 -3.64
C LYS A 140 -9.70 7.59 -5.09
N ASP A 141 -10.50 8.61 -5.40
CA ASP A 141 -10.52 9.20 -6.75
C ASP A 141 -9.17 9.80 -7.14
N LYS A 142 -8.48 10.47 -6.21
CA LYS A 142 -7.13 10.98 -6.46
C LYS A 142 -6.13 9.85 -6.71
N VAL A 143 -6.22 8.76 -5.95
CA VAL A 143 -5.34 7.60 -6.16
C VAL A 143 -5.52 7.04 -7.58
N MET A 144 -6.77 6.84 -8.00
CA MET A 144 -7.09 6.18 -9.27
C MET A 144 -6.91 7.06 -10.50
N LYS A 145 -7.33 8.33 -10.42
CA LYS A 145 -7.40 9.23 -11.58
C LYS A 145 -6.17 10.12 -11.71
N GLU A 146 -5.60 10.55 -10.58
CA GLU A 146 -4.50 11.51 -10.57
C GLU A 146 -3.15 10.84 -10.34
N PHE A 147 -3.05 9.85 -9.45
CA PHE A 147 -1.75 9.28 -9.10
C PHE A 147 -1.36 8.04 -9.91
N TYR A 148 -2.27 7.09 -10.10
CA TYR A 148 -1.98 5.84 -10.83
C TYR A 148 -1.31 6.06 -12.20
N PRO A 149 -1.74 7.02 -13.05
CA PRO A 149 -1.05 7.28 -14.32
C PRO A 149 0.43 7.66 -14.16
N HIS A 150 0.81 8.30 -13.04
CA HIS A 150 2.19 8.69 -12.79
C HIS A 150 3.08 7.52 -12.37
N MET A 151 2.49 6.43 -11.90
CA MET A 151 3.24 5.22 -11.55
C MET A 151 3.74 4.44 -12.77
N LEU A 152 3.21 4.75 -13.95
CA LEU A 152 3.54 4.10 -15.22
C LEU A 152 4.78 4.70 -15.90
N PHE A 153 5.58 5.46 -15.15
CA PHE A 153 6.74 6.16 -15.66
C PHE A 153 8.01 5.93 -14.82
N LYS A 154 9.16 6.04 -15.49
CA LYS A 154 10.48 6.27 -14.90
C LYS A 154 10.80 7.75 -14.89
N TYR A 155 11.50 8.19 -13.86
CA TYR A 155 11.92 9.56 -13.59
C TYR A 155 13.46 9.60 -13.56
N SER A 156 14.05 10.71 -14.03
CA SER A 156 15.48 10.96 -14.00
C SER A 156 15.79 12.33 -13.38
N SER A 157 16.97 12.47 -12.76
CA SER A 157 17.48 13.73 -12.22
C SER A 157 18.19 14.59 -13.27
N THR A 158 18.46 14.06 -14.47
CA THR A 158 19.10 14.82 -15.54
C THR A 158 18.09 15.77 -16.18
N GLU A 159 18.15 17.05 -15.81
CA GLU A 159 17.33 18.17 -16.34
C GLU A 159 17.36 18.34 -17.88
N ALA A 160 18.18 17.56 -18.59
CA ALA A 160 18.39 17.70 -20.04
C ALA A 160 17.16 17.36 -20.92
N ARG A 161 16.05 16.93 -20.34
CA ARG A 161 14.79 16.75 -21.06
C ARG A 161 13.64 17.09 -20.12
N GLY A 162 13.05 18.27 -20.30
CA GLY A 162 11.79 18.62 -19.65
C GLY A 162 10.81 17.45 -19.75
N ASP A 163 10.23 17.07 -18.62
CA ASP A 163 9.24 16.01 -18.52
C ASP A 163 9.66 14.65 -19.13
N SER A 164 10.97 14.33 -19.21
CA SER A 164 11.40 13.01 -19.71
C SER A 164 11.01 11.91 -18.75
N ARG A 165 9.87 11.34 -19.05
CA ARG A 165 9.34 10.13 -18.44
C ARG A 165 9.50 9.01 -19.44
N GLY A 166 10.14 7.92 -19.03
CA GLY A 166 10.14 6.68 -19.80
C GLY A 166 8.94 5.83 -19.40
N ASP A 167 8.21 5.25 -20.34
CA ASP A 167 7.11 4.33 -20.00
C ASP A 167 7.65 3.13 -19.22
N LEU A 168 6.93 2.74 -18.17
CA LEU A 168 7.20 1.55 -17.40
C LEU A 168 5.88 0.91 -16.98
N ALA A 169 5.58 -0.24 -17.58
CA ALA A 169 4.42 -1.02 -17.18
C ALA A 169 4.50 -1.39 -15.69
N MET A 170 3.36 -1.32 -15.01
CA MET A 170 3.27 -1.78 -13.63
C MET A 170 3.36 -3.31 -13.61
N VAL A 171 4.29 -3.85 -12.84
CA VAL A 171 4.43 -5.29 -12.67
C VAL A 171 3.79 -5.70 -11.35
N GLU A 172 2.85 -6.64 -11.44
CA GLU A 172 2.11 -7.13 -10.29
C GLU A 172 2.94 -8.16 -9.51
N GLY A 173 3.09 -7.95 -8.21
CA GLY A 173 3.49 -9.00 -7.28
C GLY A 173 2.29 -9.69 -6.64
N HIS A 174 2.57 -10.57 -5.69
CA HIS A 174 1.58 -11.43 -5.06
C HIS A 174 1.60 -11.29 -3.53
N PHE A 175 0.42 -11.32 -2.90
CA PHE A 175 0.31 -11.43 -1.44
C PHE A 175 0.14 -12.91 -1.08
N THR A 176 1.08 -13.47 -0.31
CA THR A 176 1.13 -14.93 -0.09
C THR A 176 0.57 -15.38 1.25
N GLN A 177 0.21 -14.43 2.11
CA GLN A 177 -0.33 -14.71 3.44
C GLN A 177 -1.68 -13.99 3.60
N PRO A 178 -2.76 -14.54 3.02
CA PRO A 178 -4.07 -13.94 3.21
C PRO A 178 -4.48 -14.05 4.69
N LYS A 179 -5.15 -13.02 5.18
CA LYS A 179 -5.59 -12.95 6.58
C LYS A 179 -6.98 -13.56 6.70
N LEU A 180 -7.13 -14.55 7.58
CA LEU A 180 -8.43 -15.09 7.93
C LEU A 180 -9.22 -14.05 8.70
N LEU A 181 -10.36 -13.69 8.14
CA LEU A 181 -11.33 -12.82 8.77
C LEU A 181 -12.16 -13.65 9.75
N THR A 182 -11.82 -13.58 11.02
CA THR A 182 -12.48 -14.36 12.08
C THR A 182 -13.82 -13.76 12.50
N GLU A 183 -14.00 -12.46 12.29
CA GLU A 183 -15.21 -11.72 12.65
C GLU A 183 -15.82 -11.06 11.42
N TYR A 184 -16.91 -11.64 10.93
CA TYR A 184 -17.73 -11.08 9.86
C TYR A 184 -19.18 -11.52 9.99
N THR A 185 -20.08 -10.78 9.35
CA THR A 185 -21.48 -11.16 9.20
C THR A 185 -21.82 -11.39 7.74
N LEU A 186 -22.69 -12.38 7.51
CA LEU A 186 -23.28 -12.63 6.20
C LEU A 186 -24.70 -12.09 6.19
N SER A 187 -25.01 -11.31 5.17
CA SER A 187 -26.34 -10.71 5.00
C SER A 187 -26.83 -10.96 3.58
N ASN A 188 -28.14 -11.18 3.45
CA ASN A 188 -28.81 -11.41 2.18
C ASN A 188 -29.43 -10.10 1.71
N PHE A 189 -29.10 -9.66 0.50
CA PHE A 189 -29.71 -8.51 -0.16
C PHE A 189 -30.32 -8.97 -1.49
N GLU A 190 -31.21 -8.16 -2.06
CA GLU A 190 -31.76 -8.40 -3.41
C GLU A 190 -30.66 -8.52 -4.46
N SER A 191 -29.56 -7.76 -4.30
CA SER A 191 -28.39 -7.80 -5.17
C SER A 191 -27.42 -8.97 -4.88
N GLY A 192 -27.76 -9.88 -3.97
CA GLY A 192 -26.94 -11.01 -3.56
C GLY A 192 -26.41 -10.95 -2.13
N ARG A 193 -25.66 -11.99 -1.75
CA ARG A 193 -25.07 -12.11 -0.41
C ARG A 193 -23.89 -11.16 -0.22
N ARG A 194 -23.74 -10.63 0.99
CA ARG A 194 -22.66 -9.72 1.33
C ARG A 194 -21.94 -10.13 2.62
N VAL A 195 -20.64 -9.84 2.64
CA VAL A 195 -19.72 -10.05 3.76
C VAL A 195 -19.46 -8.68 4.38
N THR A 196 -19.89 -8.51 5.62
CA THR A 196 -19.65 -7.30 6.42
C THR A 196 -18.59 -7.58 7.48
N PHE A 197 -17.61 -6.69 7.60
CA PHE A 197 -16.58 -6.75 8.63
C PHE A 197 -16.07 -5.36 8.98
N SER A 198 -15.19 -5.25 9.98
CA SER A 198 -14.60 -3.97 10.36
C SER A 198 -13.10 -4.07 10.62
N ILE A 199 -12.38 -3.02 10.24
CA ILE A 199 -10.98 -2.78 10.64
C ILE A 199 -10.91 -1.34 11.14
N ASN A 200 -10.28 -1.11 12.30
CA ASN A 200 -10.27 0.19 13.00
C ASN A 200 -11.67 0.77 13.22
N SER A 201 -12.63 -0.08 13.59
CA SER A 201 -14.03 0.31 13.79
C SER A 201 -14.73 0.88 12.55
N LYS A 202 -14.07 0.88 11.38
CA LYS A 202 -14.68 1.23 10.09
C LYS A 202 -15.22 -0.03 9.43
N ARG A 203 -16.52 -0.03 9.17
CA ARG A 203 -17.24 -1.12 8.51
C ARG A 203 -16.96 -1.13 7.01
N GLN A 204 -16.68 -2.31 6.48
CA GLN A 204 -16.69 -2.61 5.06
C GLN A 204 -17.81 -3.58 4.75
N ASP A 205 -18.36 -3.46 3.55
CA ASP A 205 -19.42 -4.32 3.07
C ASP A 205 -19.14 -4.72 1.61
N ILE A 206 -18.89 -6.01 1.39
CA ILE A 206 -18.37 -6.53 0.13
C ILE A 206 -19.29 -7.62 -0.40
N SER A 207 -19.52 -7.64 -1.71
CA SER A 207 -20.31 -8.71 -2.32
C SER A 207 -19.58 -10.05 -2.18
N LEU A 208 -20.30 -11.10 -1.75
CA LEU A 208 -19.74 -12.45 -1.65
C LEU A 208 -19.24 -12.93 -3.03
N GLY A 209 -19.84 -12.47 -4.12
CA GLY A 209 -19.40 -12.80 -5.49
C GLY A 209 -18.03 -12.24 -5.88
N GLN A 210 -17.44 -11.35 -5.07
CA GLN A 210 -16.06 -10.88 -5.24
C GLN A 210 -15.03 -11.81 -4.59
N PHE A 211 -15.49 -12.78 -3.80
CA PHE A 211 -14.66 -13.83 -3.26
C PHE A 211 -14.65 -15.02 -4.22
N VAL A 212 -13.50 -15.67 -4.35
CA VAL A 212 -13.33 -16.87 -5.18
C VAL A 212 -12.82 -18.02 -4.32
N SER A 213 -12.97 -19.27 -4.78
CA SER A 213 -12.40 -20.42 -4.07
C SER A 213 -10.91 -20.21 -3.82
N TRP A 214 -10.46 -20.47 -2.60
CA TRP A 214 -9.03 -20.48 -2.32
C TRP A 214 -8.43 -21.79 -2.80
N GLU A 215 -7.36 -21.69 -3.60
CA GLU A 215 -6.76 -22.84 -4.29
C GLU A 215 -6.16 -23.87 -3.32
N SER A 216 -5.71 -23.44 -2.14
CA SER A 216 -5.11 -24.32 -1.14
C SER A 216 -6.13 -25.06 -0.28
N ASP A 217 -7.35 -24.54 -0.13
CA ASP A 217 -8.41 -25.19 0.64
C ASP A 217 -9.80 -24.69 0.19
N PRO A 218 -10.64 -25.54 -0.41
CA PRO A 218 -11.97 -25.17 -0.91
C PRO A 218 -12.98 -24.81 0.19
N ASN A 219 -12.65 -25.08 1.47
CA ASN A 219 -13.44 -24.62 2.61
C ASN A 219 -13.29 -23.12 2.88
N PHE A 220 -12.44 -22.42 2.13
CA PHE A 220 -12.27 -20.99 2.23
C PHE A 220 -12.49 -20.29 0.89
N LEU A 221 -12.99 -19.06 0.99
CA LEU A 221 -13.04 -18.14 -0.13
C LEU A 221 -12.05 -16.98 0.11
N ILE A 222 -11.38 -16.54 -0.94
CA ILE A 222 -10.41 -15.45 -0.90
C ILE A 222 -10.90 -14.24 -1.68
N HIS A 223 -10.79 -13.05 -1.08
CA HIS A 223 -10.88 -11.79 -1.80
C HIS A 223 -9.47 -11.35 -2.23
N LYS A 224 -9.02 -11.76 -3.43
CA LYS A 224 -7.63 -11.60 -3.89
C LYS A 224 -7.06 -10.18 -3.70
N ARG A 225 -7.83 -9.13 -4.01
CA ARG A 225 -7.37 -7.73 -3.85
C ARG A 225 -7.10 -7.35 -2.39
N LEU A 226 -8.01 -7.69 -1.47
CA LEU A 226 -7.88 -7.37 -0.04
C LEU A 226 -7.02 -8.38 0.71
N ASN A 227 -6.70 -9.50 0.07
CA ASN A 227 -5.92 -10.58 0.67
C ASN A 227 -6.56 -11.09 1.98
N LEU A 228 -7.89 -11.28 1.93
CA LEU A 228 -8.72 -11.76 3.05
C LEU A 228 -9.32 -13.13 2.73
N LEU A 229 -9.28 -14.04 3.71
CA LEU A 229 -10.00 -15.31 3.68
C LEU A 229 -11.26 -15.23 4.55
N ILE A 230 -12.31 -15.92 4.10
CA ILE A 230 -13.47 -16.27 4.93
C ILE A 230 -13.74 -17.77 4.81
N HIS A 231 -14.41 -18.35 5.79
CA HIS A 231 -14.95 -19.70 5.62
C HIS A 231 -16.02 -19.70 4.53
N ASN A 232 -15.94 -20.68 3.63
CA ASN A 232 -16.87 -20.87 2.53
C ASN A 232 -18.27 -21.12 3.11
N PRO A 233 -19.20 -20.17 2.96
CA PRO A 233 -20.48 -20.28 3.61
C PRO A 233 -21.36 -21.31 2.90
N PRO A 234 -22.26 -22.00 3.63
CA PRO A 234 -23.20 -22.92 2.99
C PRO A 234 -24.05 -22.20 1.93
N PRO A 235 -24.53 -22.94 0.91
CA PRO A 235 -25.54 -22.43 -0.02
C PRO A 235 -26.77 -21.87 0.73
N PRO A 236 -27.50 -20.92 0.15
CA PRO A 236 -28.74 -20.41 0.73
C PRO A 236 -29.80 -21.48 0.95
#